data_AF-A0A1B9IRQ4-F1
#
_entry.id   AF-A0A1B9IRQ4-F1
#
_cell.length_a   1.000
_cell.length_b   1.000
_cell.length_c   1.000
_cell.angle_alpha   90.00
_cell.angle_beta   90.00
_cell.angle_gamma   90.00
#
_symmetry.space_group_name_H-M   'P 1'
#
loop_
_entity.id
_entity.type
_entity.pdbx_description
1 polymer ?
#
loop_
_entity_poly.entity_id
_entity_poly.type
_entity_poly.pdbx_seq_one_letter_code
_entity_poly.pdbx_strand_id
1 'polypeptide(L)'
;MTHLNQPSTTVQDEKDLEINHVEAVNDARHALDDKYLSHAEDDAARILRENGPVEYTIEGDKKVLRKLDIWVCIPKFIVYTLVHLDKSALSYAAVFDLKKEAHLVGKQYSWLGSIIYLMQLLVQPISAYALVKLPIAWWVVGNVLCWGISLCAMAACHNFAGLLATRALLGAFEATISPSFIAMTQLFWQRREQTYRNTAWLMSSSIAGIIGPILTYAIGHVKSGIQPWQGIFLFLGCITIALCPLIFWMMPNDISSAKFLTQKEKVIAVERLRDNNTGTKTSKWKWEQFRETLLDPKTWGWGLMFTCMAIPSSGIGTFGTLITKGFGFNSFDTILFQIPPNVLTLIFLLAGT
;
A
#
# COMPACT_ATOMS: atom_id res chain seq x y z
N MET A 1 76.34 -42.11 -13.60
CA MET A 1 75.95 -41.37 -14.82
C MET A 1 74.49 -41.00 -14.67
N THR A 2 74.21 -39.83 -14.11
CA THR A 2 73.85 -38.55 -14.77
C THR A 2 72.38 -38.50 -15.22
N HIS A 3 71.70 -37.43 -14.73
CA HIS A 3 70.49 -36.76 -15.26
C HIS A 3 69.10 -37.40 -14.98
N LEU A 4 68.00 -36.71 -14.60
CA LEU A 4 67.65 -35.28 -14.39
C LEU A 4 66.28 -35.16 -13.66
N ASN A 5 66.12 -34.07 -12.89
CA ASN A 5 64.90 -33.26 -12.58
C ASN A 5 63.76 -33.73 -11.62
N GLN A 6 63.85 -33.31 -10.34
CA GLN A 6 63.06 -32.26 -9.60
C GLN A 6 61.52 -32.02 -9.89
N PRO A 7 60.72 -31.39 -8.98
CA PRO A 7 60.09 -31.96 -7.78
C PRO A 7 58.59 -31.55 -7.56
N SER A 8 57.97 -32.07 -6.48
CA SER A 8 56.90 -31.51 -5.60
C SER A 8 55.99 -30.36 -6.07
N THR A 9 54.66 -30.49 -5.89
CA THR A 9 53.91 -29.98 -4.71
C THR A 9 52.40 -30.18 -4.86
N THR A 10 51.83 -30.71 -3.80
CA THR A 10 50.42 -30.78 -3.41
C THR A 10 49.78 -29.38 -3.31
N VAL A 11 48.44 -29.38 -3.20
CA VAL A 11 47.51 -28.25 -2.96
C VAL A 11 46.82 -27.77 -4.24
N GLN A 12 45.68 -28.41 -4.51
CA GLN A 12 44.69 -27.97 -5.47
C GLN A 12 43.55 -27.34 -4.66
N ASP A 13 43.47 -26.00 -4.73
CA ASP A 13 42.36 -25.19 -4.23
C ASP A 13 41.08 -25.55 -5.00
N GLU A 14 40.10 -26.15 -4.33
CA GLU A 14 38.71 -26.08 -4.75
C GLU A 14 37.87 -25.83 -3.50
N LYS A 15 37.42 -24.57 -3.39
CA LYS A 15 36.79 -23.98 -2.22
C LYS A 15 35.34 -24.43 -2.14
N ASP A 16 34.98 -24.93 -0.96
CA ASP A 16 33.69 -25.48 -0.56
C ASP A 16 32.48 -24.61 -1.00
N LEU A 17 31.60 -25.21 -1.80
CA LEU A 17 30.20 -24.79 -1.91
C LEU A 17 29.42 -25.56 -0.83
N GLU A 18 29.05 -24.86 0.25
CA GLU A 18 28.20 -25.42 1.31
C GLU A 18 26.86 -25.91 0.74
N ILE A 19 26.72 -27.24 0.73
CA ILE A 19 25.51 -27.97 0.39
C ILE A 19 24.57 -27.87 1.60
N ASN A 20 23.52 -27.04 1.50
CA ASN A 20 22.42 -27.09 2.46
C ASN A 20 21.53 -28.30 2.16
N HIS A 21 21.85 -29.43 2.78
CA HIS A 21 20.96 -30.59 2.85
C HIS A 21 19.73 -30.24 3.70
N VAL A 22 18.52 -30.42 3.16
CA VAL A 22 17.28 -30.42 3.95
C VAL A 22 16.72 -31.83 3.95
N GLU A 23 16.53 -32.36 5.16
CA GLU A 23 15.95 -33.68 5.41
C GLU A 23 14.54 -33.80 4.81
N ALA A 24 14.34 -34.84 4.00
CA ALA A 24 13.03 -35.26 3.56
C ALA A 24 12.29 -35.93 4.73
N VAL A 25 11.35 -35.21 5.35
CA VAL A 25 10.36 -35.82 6.24
C VAL A 25 9.21 -36.33 5.37
N ASN A 26 9.21 -37.63 5.12
CA ASN A 26 8.12 -38.35 4.51
C ASN A 26 7.16 -38.90 5.58
N ASP A 27 5.88 -38.98 5.20
CA ASP A 27 4.74 -39.67 5.83
C ASP A 27 4.08 -39.08 7.09
N ALA A 28 2.85 -38.56 6.94
CA ALA A 28 1.63 -39.38 7.08
C ALA A 28 0.34 -38.53 7.11
N ARG A 29 -0.54 -38.80 6.13
CA ARG A 29 -2.01 -38.84 6.20
C ARG A 29 -2.74 -37.79 7.07
N HIS A 30 -3.44 -36.87 6.40
CA HIS A 30 -4.87 -36.69 6.64
C HIS A 30 -5.56 -36.30 5.33
N ALA A 31 -6.35 -37.23 4.79
CA ALA A 31 -7.40 -36.93 3.84
C ALA A 31 -8.43 -36.06 4.58
N LEU A 32 -8.48 -34.78 4.28
CA LEU A 32 -9.50 -33.86 4.76
C LEU A 32 -10.18 -33.25 3.53
N ASP A 33 -11.41 -33.70 3.29
CA ASP A 33 -12.44 -33.16 2.39
C ASP A 33 -12.02 -32.06 1.40
N ASP A 34 -11.88 -32.47 0.14
CA ASP A 34 -11.55 -31.67 -1.06
C ASP A 34 -12.58 -30.57 -1.42
N LYS A 35 -13.61 -30.32 -0.62
CA LYS A 35 -14.72 -29.44 -1.05
C LYS A 35 -14.60 -27.97 -0.62
N TYR A 36 -13.62 -27.60 0.22
CA TYR A 36 -13.54 -26.23 0.78
C TYR A 36 -12.10 -25.70 1.02
N LEU A 37 -11.15 -25.99 0.12
CA LEU A 37 -9.78 -25.49 0.16
C LEU A 37 -9.57 -24.33 -0.84
N SER A 38 -8.75 -23.35 -0.44
CA SER A 38 -8.59 -22.01 -1.05
C SER A 38 -8.06 -22.04 -2.49
N HIS A 39 -8.65 -21.30 -3.44
CA HIS A 39 -8.15 -21.23 -4.82
C HIS A 39 -6.67 -20.79 -4.93
N ALA A 40 -6.18 -19.91 -4.05
CA ALA A 40 -4.80 -19.43 -4.10
C ALA A 40 -3.78 -20.40 -3.50
N GLU A 41 -4.13 -21.09 -2.40
CA GLU A 41 -3.28 -22.15 -1.80
C GLU A 41 -3.29 -23.38 -2.69
N ASP A 42 -4.46 -23.73 -3.23
CA ASP A 42 -4.64 -24.86 -4.13
C ASP A 42 -3.97 -24.60 -5.49
N ASP A 43 -3.97 -23.37 -6.01
CA ASP A 43 -3.23 -23.03 -7.23
C ASP A 43 -1.71 -23.06 -7.02
N ALA A 44 -1.20 -22.46 -5.95
CA ALA A 44 0.24 -22.46 -5.65
C ALA A 44 0.74 -23.88 -5.32
N ALA A 45 -0.02 -24.64 -4.52
CA ALA A 45 0.28 -26.03 -4.21
C ALA A 45 0.10 -26.95 -5.43
N ARG A 46 -0.86 -26.70 -6.33
CA ARG A 46 -1.01 -27.42 -7.60
C ARG A 46 0.19 -27.17 -8.52
N ILE A 47 0.63 -25.91 -8.66
CA ILE A 47 1.81 -25.56 -9.46
C ILE A 47 3.05 -26.30 -8.96
N LEU A 48 3.23 -26.39 -7.64
CA LEU A 48 4.33 -27.12 -7.02
C LEU A 48 4.19 -28.65 -7.16
N ARG A 49 2.98 -29.20 -7.01
CA ARG A 49 2.70 -30.64 -7.20
C ARG A 49 2.91 -31.08 -8.65
N GLU A 50 2.58 -30.24 -9.62
CA GLU A 50 2.71 -30.56 -11.05
C GLU A 50 4.14 -30.45 -11.58
N ASN A 51 4.99 -29.56 -11.02
CA ASN A 51 6.31 -29.27 -11.57
C ASN A 51 7.49 -29.77 -10.70
N GLY A 52 7.24 -30.19 -9.46
CA GLY A 52 8.30 -30.59 -8.52
C GLY A 52 9.15 -29.40 -8.03
N PRO A 53 10.12 -29.64 -7.11
CA PRO A 53 11.06 -28.61 -6.70
C PRO A 53 11.95 -28.22 -7.90
N VAL A 54 11.92 -26.94 -8.27
CA VAL A 54 12.71 -26.41 -9.39
C VAL A 54 13.85 -25.57 -8.83
N GLU A 55 15.09 -26.00 -9.03
CA GLU A 55 16.26 -25.16 -8.81
C GLU A 55 16.28 -24.03 -9.84
N TYR A 56 16.35 -22.78 -9.34
CA TYR A 56 16.38 -21.59 -10.18
C TYR A 56 17.71 -20.86 -10.05
N THR A 57 18.21 -20.33 -11.17
CA THR A 57 19.41 -19.49 -11.18
C THR A 57 19.12 -18.09 -10.61
N ILE A 58 20.12 -17.49 -9.97
CA ILE A 58 20.07 -16.12 -9.39
C ILE A 58 19.62 -15.07 -10.43
N GLU A 59 19.90 -15.29 -11.71
CA GLU A 59 19.46 -14.40 -12.80
C GLU A 59 17.96 -14.49 -13.11
N GLY A 60 17.38 -15.70 -13.02
CA GLY A 60 15.95 -15.92 -13.18
C GLY A 60 15.16 -15.25 -12.05
N ASP A 61 15.69 -15.36 -10.83
CA ASP A 61 15.17 -14.72 -9.63
C ASP A 61 15.03 -13.19 -9.78
N LYS A 62 16.11 -12.53 -10.21
CA LYS A 62 16.15 -11.07 -10.40
C LYS A 62 15.23 -10.59 -11.52
N LYS A 63 15.06 -11.38 -12.59
CA LYS A 63 14.13 -11.05 -13.69
C LYS A 63 12.68 -11.09 -13.22
N VAL A 64 12.31 -12.12 -12.44
CA VAL A 64 10.98 -12.23 -11.84
C VAL A 64 10.72 -11.07 -10.88
N LEU A 65 11.68 -10.73 -10.01
CA LEU A 65 11.56 -9.57 -9.10
C LEU A 65 11.29 -8.26 -9.83
N ARG A 66 12.06 -7.95 -10.88
CA ARG A 66 11.87 -6.70 -11.63
C ARG A 66 10.48 -6.62 -12.26
N LYS A 67 9.96 -7.75 -12.76
CA LYS A 67 8.58 -7.80 -13.27
C LYS A 67 7.57 -7.58 -12.15
N LEU A 68 7.71 -8.24 -11.00
CA LEU A 68 6.85 -8.03 -9.84
C LEU A 68 6.89 -6.57 -9.36
N ASP A 69 8.07 -5.98 -9.28
CA ASP A 69 8.26 -4.60 -8.83
C ASP A 69 7.59 -3.61 -9.81
N ILE A 70 7.68 -3.83 -11.13
CA ILE A 70 7.02 -2.98 -12.14
C ILE A 70 5.49 -3.14 -12.11
N TRP A 71 5.00 -4.38 -12.10
CA TRP A 71 3.57 -4.65 -12.28
C TRP A 71 2.76 -4.51 -10.99
N VAL A 72 3.36 -4.72 -9.82
CA VAL A 72 2.65 -4.73 -8.54
C VAL A 72 3.03 -3.52 -7.67
N CYS A 73 4.30 -3.13 -7.64
CA CYS A 73 4.77 -2.04 -6.79
C CYS A 73 4.40 -0.65 -7.34
N ILE A 74 4.45 -0.46 -8.66
CA ILE A 74 4.08 0.83 -9.29
C ILE A 74 2.59 1.17 -9.07
N PRO A 75 1.61 0.29 -9.34
CA PRO A 75 0.20 0.61 -9.06
C PRO A 75 -0.05 0.86 -7.57
N LYS A 76 0.56 0.05 -6.69
CA LYS A 76 0.49 0.23 -5.23
C LYS A 76 1.00 1.62 -4.82
N PHE A 77 2.11 2.06 -5.41
CA PHE A 77 2.70 3.37 -5.17
C PHE A 77 1.75 4.49 -5.63
N ILE A 78 1.24 4.42 -6.87
CA ILE A 78 0.33 5.43 -7.44
C ILE A 78 -0.94 5.58 -6.60
N VAL A 79 -1.60 4.47 -6.26
CA VAL A 79 -2.83 4.51 -5.45
C VAL A 79 -2.58 5.14 -4.09
N TYR A 80 -1.46 4.81 -3.46
CA TYR A 80 -1.18 5.34 -2.13
C TYR A 80 -0.74 6.81 -2.15
N THR A 81 -0.12 7.27 -3.24
CA THR A 81 0.08 8.71 -3.50
C THR A 81 -1.27 9.43 -3.60
N LEU A 82 -2.24 8.88 -4.33
CA LEU A 82 -3.59 9.46 -4.42
C LEU A 82 -4.27 9.53 -3.04
N VAL A 83 -4.09 8.51 -2.21
CA VAL A 83 -4.65 8.47 -0.85
C VAL A 83 -4.12 9.62 -0.01
N HIS A 84 -2.82 9.89 -0.08
CA HIS A 84 -2.20 11.02 0.63
C HIS A 84 -2.62 12.38 0.06
N LEU A 85 -2.78 12.48 -1.26
CA LEU A 85 -3.27 13.69 -1.91
C LEU A 85 -4.68 14.05 -1.44
N ASP A 86 -5.57 13.06 -1.37
CA ASP A 86 -6.95 13.25 -0.88
C ASP A 86 -7.01 13.68 0.59
N LYS A 87 -6.28 13.01 1.48
CA LYS A 87 -6.19 13.41 2.89
C LYS A 87 -5.73 14.87 3.05
N SER A 88 -4.78 15.29 2.22
CA SER A 88 -4.26 16.66 2.22
C SER A 88 -5.19 17.66 1.53
N ALA A 89 -6.11 17.20 0.67
CA ALA A 89 -7.01 18.05 -0.10
C ALA A 89 -7.95 18.89 0.78
N LEU A 90 -8.35 18.39 1.96
CA LEU A 90 -9.13 19.20 2.91
C LEU A 90 -8.35 20.39 3.43
N SER A 91 -7.08 20.17 3.80
CA SER A 91 -6.19 21.21 4.30
C SER A 91 -5.88 22.24 3.23
N TYR A 92 -5.80 21.84 1.96
CA TYR A 92 -5.66 22.75 0.82
C TYR A 92 -6.94 23.53 0.54
N ALA A 93 -8.09 22.86 0.51
CA ALA A 93 -9.39 23.50 0.32
C ALA A 93 -9.70 24.53 1.42
N ALA A 94 -9.29 24.26 2.67
CA ALA A 94 -9.44 25.18 3.80
C ALA A 94 -8.75 26.54 3.58
N VAL A 95 -7.68 26.57 2.78
CA VAL A 95 -6.93 27.79 2.43
C VAL A 95 -7.67 28.61 1.37
N PHE A 96 -8.44 27.98 0.48
CA PHE A 96 -9.30 28.65 -0.52
C PHE A 96 -10.72 28.96 0.00
N ASP A 97 -10.79 29.42 1.25
CA ASP A 97 -12.02 29.93 1.87
C ASP A 97 -13.21 28.94 1.92
N LEU A 98 -12.94 27.62 1.86
CA LEU A 98 -13.95 26.56 2.07
C LEU A 98 -14.80 26.78 3.33
N LYS A 99 -14.19 27.32 4.41
CA LYS A 99 -14.91 27.62 5.65
C LYS A 99 -16.00 28.68 5.48
N LYS A 100 -15.77 29.68 4.63
CA LYS A 100 -16.73 30.75 4.35
C LYS A 100 -17.84 30.24 3.42
N GLU A 101 -17.46 29.55 2.36
CA GLU A 101 -18.37 29.04 1.32
C GLU A 101 -19.30 27.92 1.84
N ALA A 102 -18.80 27.03 2.71
CA ALA A 102 -19.60 25.96 3.30
C ALA A 102 -20.21 26.34 4.66
N HIS A 103 -20.16 27.62 5.05
CA HIS A 103 -20.68 28.17 6.31
C HIS A 103 -20.27 27.35 7.55
N LEU A 104 -18.99 26.96 7.63
CA LEU A 104 -18.50 26.13 8.73
C LEU A 104 -18.34 26.96 10.01
N VAL A 105 -19.07 26.59 11.06
CA VAL A 105 -19.06 27.27 12.36
C VAL A 105 -18.31 26.45 13.41
N GLY A 106 -17.40 27.10 14.14
CA GLY A 106 -16.74 26.54 15.32
C GLY A 106 -15.92 25.27 15.02
N LYS A 107 -16.32 24.14 15.62
CA LYS A 107 -15.61 22.85 15.58
C LYS A 107 -15.93 21.99 14.35
N GLN A 108 -16.78 22.45 13.44
CA GLN A 108 -17.23 21.68 12.28
C GLN A 108 -16.07 21.30 11.34
N TYR A 109 -15.11 22.18 11.11
CA TYR A 109 -13.93 21.85 10.30
C TYR A 109 -13.11 20.69 10.91
N SER A 110 -12.94 20.70 12.24
CA SER A 110 -12.25 19.61 12.94
C SER A 110 -12.98 18.28 12.77
N TRP A 111 -14.32 18.29 12.85
CA TRP A 111 -15.14 17.10 12.59
C TRP A 111 -15.01 16.57 11.16
N LEU A 112 -14.90 17.45 10.15
CA LEU A 112 -14.64 17.03 8.76
C LEU A 112 -13.28 16.33 8.61
N GLY A 113 -12.26 16.75 9.36
CA GLY A 113 -10.96 16.09 9.40
C GLY A 113 -11.01 14.75 10.12
N SER A 114 -11.76 14.64 11.22
CA SER A 114 -11.79 13.44 12.06
C SER A 114 -12.70 12.32 11.53
N ILE A 115 -13.79 12.65 10.83
CA ILE A 115 -14.79 11.65 10.41
C ILE A 115 -14.20 10.57 9.49
N ILE A 116 -13.21 10.93 8.66
CA ILE A 116 -12.56 9.99 7.75
C ILE A 116 -11.88 8.86 8.54
N TYR A 117 -11.16 9.22 9.62
CA TYR A 117 -10.46 8.26 10.48
C TYR A 117 -11.43 7.42 11.31
N LEU A 118 -12.54 8.01 11.78
CA LEU A 118 -13.59 7.27 12.49
C LEU A 118 -14.24 6.22 11.60
N MET A 119 -14.56 6.58 10.36
CA MET A 119 -15.12 5.63 9.39
C MET A 119 -14.11 4.56 8.98
N GLN A 120 -12.84 4.92 8.84
CA GLN A 120 -11.77 3.95 8.62
C GLN A 120 -11.70 2.93 9.75
N LEU A 121 -11.74 3.37 11.01
CA LEU A 121 -11.71 2.49 12.17
C LEU A 121 -12.90 1.50 12.19
N LEU A 122 -14.10 1.96 11.82
CA LEU A 122 -15.30 1.12 11.79
C LEU A 122 -15.28 0.09 10.64
N VAL A 123 -14.77 0.47 9.48
CA VAL A 123 -14.79 -0.38 8.28
C VAL A 123 -13.59 -1.31 8.20
N GLN A 124 -12.49 -1.02 8.89
CA GLN A 124 -11.26 -1.82 8.84
C GLN A 124 -11.44 -3.30 9.25
N PRO A 125 -12.20 -3.66 10.32
CA PRO A 125 -12.46 -5.06 10.64
C PRO A 125 -13.29 -5.78 9.57
N ILE A 126 -14.30 -5.10 9.02
CA ILE A 126 -15.15 -5.62 7.94
C ILE A 126 -14.30 -5.87 6.69
N SER A 127 -13.42 -4.92 6.37
CA SER A 127 -12.49 -5.01 5.26
C SER A 127 -11.49 -6.14 5.42
N ALA A 128 -10.93 -6.32 6.62
CA ALA A 128 -10.01 -7.43 6.91
C ALA A 128 -10.69 -8.80 6.70
N TYR A 129 -11.95 -8.94 7.11
CA TYR A 129 -12.74 -10.14 6.84
C TYR A 129 -13.02 -10.32 5.33
N ALA A 130 -13.40 -9.24 4.63
CA ALA A 130 -13.64 -9.28 3.19
C ALA A 130 -12.39 -9.69 2.39
N LEU A 131 -11.20 -9.26 2.81
CA LEU A 131 -9.94 -9.55 2.14
C LEU A 131 -9.56 -11.04 2.17
N VAL A 132 -10.01 -11.77 3.20
CA VAL A 132 -9.82 -13.22 3.33
C VAL A 132 -10.74 -13.99 2.37
N LYS A 133 -11.93 -13.46 2.09
CA LYS A 133 -12.96 -14.11 1.26
C LYS A 133 -12.93 -13.70 -0.20
N LEU A 134 -12.54 -12.47 -0.51
CA LEU A 134 -12.62 -11.89 -1.84
C LEU A 134 -11.25 -11.80 -2.53
N PRO A 135 -11.22 -11.83 -3.89
CA PRO A 135 -10.02 -11.50 -4.65
C PRO A 135 -9.57 -10.07 -4.36
N ILE A 136 -8.28 -9.91 -4.04
CA ILE A 136 -7.73 -8.65 -3.53
C ILE A 136 -7.83 -7.54 -4.59
N ALA A 137 -7.53 -7.83 -5.86
CA ALA A 137 -7.50 -6.80 -6.90
C ALA A 137 -8.90 -6.27 -7.23
N TRP A 138 -9.90 -7.14 -7.36
CA TRP A 138 -11.29 -6.74 -7.60
C TRP A 138 -11.85 -5.90 -6.45
N TRP A 139 -11.55 -6.30 -5.22
CA TRP A 139 -11.97 -5.57 -4.04
C TRP A 139 -11.32 -4.18 -3.96
N VAL A 140 -10.02 -4.07 -4.21
CA VAL A 140 -9.31 -2.77 -4.24
C VAL A 140 -9.83 -1.87 -5.35
N VAL A 141 -9.98 -2.38 -6.58
CA VAL A 141 -10.45 -1.59 -7.72
C VAL A 141 -11.86 -1.05 -7.49
N GLY A 142 -12.77 -1.87 -6.97
CA GLY A 142 -14.13 -1.42 -6.63
C GLY A 142 -14.13 -0.32 -5.57
N ASN A 143 -13.33 -0.47 -4.51
CA ASN A 143 -13.19 0.56 -3.48
C ASN A 143 -12.56 1.84 -4.03
N VAL A 144 -11.53 1.76 -4.88
CA VAL A 144 -10.89 2.94 -5.50
C VAL A 144 -11.87 3.69 -6.41
N LEU A 145 -12.73 2.99 -7.14
CA LEU A 145 -13.74 3.61 -7.98
C LEU A 145 -14.79 4.35 -7.12
N CYS A 146 -15.32 3.70 -6.09
CA CYS A 146 -16.30 4.30 -5.17
C CYS A 146 -15.72 5.48 -4.39
N TRP A 147 -14.44 5.39 -4.02
CA TRP A 147 -13.68 6.47 -3.40
C TRP A 147 -13.56 7.69 -4.34
N GLY A 148 -13.15 7.48 -5.60
CA GLY A 148 -13.08 8.56 -6.59
C GLY A 148 -14.44 9.22 -6.87
N ILE A 149 -15.52 8.44 -6.96
CA ILE A 149 -16.88 8.97 -7.13
C ILE A 149 -17.30 9.81 -5.91
N SER A 150 -17.01 9.33 -4.70
CA SER A 150 -17.31 10.07 -3.46
C SER A 150 -16.55 11.39 -3.40
N LEU A 151 -15.33 11.44 -3.93
CA LEU A 151 -14.53 12.66 -4.02
C LEU A 151 -15.13 13.68 -5.00
N CYS A 152 -15.55 13.22 -6.19
CA CYS A 152 -16.27 14.07 -7.15
C CYS A 152 -17.59 14.59 -6.56
N ALA A 153 -18.33 13.75 -5.84
CA ALA A 153 -19.57 14.15 -5.18
C ALA A 153 -19.35 15.22 -4.08
N MET A 154 -18.20 15.20 -3.42
CA MET A 154 -17.85 16.19 -2.41
C MET A 154 -17.68 17.60 -3.01
N ALA A 155 -17.25 17.73 -4.27
CA ALA A 155 -17.16 19.01 -4.95
C ALA A 155 -18.54 19.67 -5.17
N ALA A 156 -19.61 18.88 -5.23
CA ALA A 156 -20.98 19.36 -5.39
C ALA A 156 -21.69 19.69 -4.06
N CYS A 157 -21.05 19.43 -2.91
CA CYS A 157 -21.66 19.62 -1.59
C CYS A 157 -21.43 21.05 -1.06
N HIS A 158 -22.51 21.79 -0.82
CA HIS A 158 -22.48 23.16 -0.29
C HIS A 158 -22.83 23.28 1.20
N ASN A 159 -23.10 22.15 1.87
CA ASN A 159 -23.51 22.11 3.27
C ASN A 159 -22.56 21.24 4.12
N PHE A 160 -22.49 21.55 5.42
CA PHE A 160 -21.70 20.77 6.37
C PHE A 160 -22.09 19.28 6.38
N ALA A 161 -23.40 18.99 6.37
CA ALA A 161 -23.90 17.62 6.42
C ALA A 161 -23.51 16.79 5.17
N GLY A 162 -23.58 17.38 3.97
CA GLY A 162 -23.19 16.72 2.73
C GLY A 162 -21.67 16.51 2.65
N LEU A 163 -20.88 17.50 3.05
CA LEU A 163 -19.42 17.34 3.19
C LEU A 163 -19.06 16.26 4.21
N LEU A 164 -19.76 16.18 5.35
CA LEU A 164 -19.52 15.16 6.37
C LEU A 164 -19.88 13.76 5.84
N ALA A 165 -21.03 13.60 5.19
CA ALA A 165 -21.49 12.31 4.66
C ALA A 165 -20.60 11.80 3.53
N THR A 166 -20.24 12.66 2.57
CA THR A 166 -19.32 12.30 1.47
C THR A 166 -17.93 11.95 1.99
N ARG A 167 -17.40 12.67 2.98
CA ARG A 167 -16.13 12.29 3.66
C ARG A 167 -16.23 10.99 4.45
N ALA A 168 -17.39 10.71 5.05
CA ALA A 168 -17.60 9.45 5.75
C ALA A 168 -17.55 8.26 4.78
N LEU A 169 -18.21 8.38 3.62
CA LEU A 169 -18.15 7.38 2.54
C LEU A 169 -16.73 7.23 1.98
N LEU A 170 -16.04 8.35 1.76
CA LEU A 170 -14.64 8.39 1.35
C LEU A 170 -13.77 7.54 2.30
N GLY A 171 -13.88 7.77 3.61
CA GLY A 171 -13.14 7.02 4.62
C GLY A 171 -13.50 5.53 4.66
N ALA A 172 -14.77 5.19 4.45
CA ALA A 172 -15.20 3.80 4.38
C ALA A 172 -14.54 3.03 3.24
N PHE A 173 -14.47 3.61 2.04
CA PHE A 173 -13.83 2.96 0.89
C PHE A 173 -12.30 2.94 0.99
N GLU A 174 -11.70 4.00 1.53
CA GLU A 174 -10.24 4.10 1.70
C GLU A 174 -9.69 3.11 2.73
N ALA A 175 -10.48 2.75 3.76
CA ALA A 175 -10.07 1.86 4.87
C ALA A 175 -9.49 0.52 4.41
N THR A 176 -9.92 0.07 3.24
CA THR A 176 -9.55 -1.22 2.66
C THR A 176 -8.19 -1.22 1.98
N ILE A 177 -7.73 -0.07 1.51
CA ILE A 177 -6.59 0.02 0.59
C ILE A 177 -5.29 -0.42 1.30
N SER A 178 -5.02 0.15 2.48
CA SER A 178 -3.82 -0.16 3.27
C SER A 178 -3.67 -1.64 3.63
N PRO A 179 -4.65 -2.32 4.26
CA PRO A 179 -4.54 -3.74 4.59
C PRO A 179 -4.45 -4.62 3.34
N SER A 180 -5.13 -4.25 2.25
CA SER A 180 -5.04 -4.96 0.97
C SER A 180 -3.63 -4.94 0.39
N PHE A 181 -2.95 -3.80 0.47
CA PHE A 181 -1.57 -3.66 0.01
C PHE A 181 -0.56 -4.35 0.91
N ILE A 182 -0.78 -4.40 2.21
CA ILE A 182 0.05 -5.20 3.12
C ILE A 182 -0.10 -6.68 2.77
N ALA A 183 -1.34 -7.18 2.64
CA ALA A 183 -1.60 -8.56 2.27
C ALA A 183 -0.98 -8.91 0.90
N MET A 184 -1.14 -8.04 -0.10
CA MET A 184 -0.51 -8.22 -1.40
C MET A 184 1.01 -8.28 -1.30
N THR A 185 1.63 -7.44 -0.47
CA THR A 185 3.07 -7.50 -0.24
C THR A 185 3.52 -8.81 0.41
N GLN A 186 2.72 -9.38 1.31
CA GLN A 186 2.99 -10.71 1.88
C GLN A 186 2.86 -11.85 0.86
N LEU A 187 1.97 -11.70 -0.14
CA LEU A 187 1.76 -12.73 -1.17
C LEU A 187 2.86 -12.78 -2.23
N PHE A 188 3.47 -11.64 -2.60
CA PHE A 188 4.35 -11.56 -3.76
C PHE A 188 5.84 -11.44 -3.43
N TRP A 189 6.23 -11.08 -2.19
CA TRP A 189 7.64 -10.85 -1.82
C TRP A 189 8.07 -11.59 -0.56
N GLN A 190 9.35 -11.98 -0.54
CA GLN A 190 9.99 -12.61 0.61
C GLN A 190 10.19 -11.62 1.77
N ARG A 191 10.31 -12.11 3.01
CA ARG A 191 10.40 -11.28 4.22
C ARG A 191 11.56 -10.28 4.18
N ARG A 192 12.71 -10.67 3.61
CA ARG A 192 13.89 -9.79 3.46
C ARG A 192 13.65 -8.68 2.43
N GLU A 193 12.79 -8.94 1.46
CA GLU A 193 12.46 -8.02 0.37
C GLU A 193 11.36 -7.02 0.75
N GLN A 194 10.43 -7.44 1.62
CA GLN A 194 9.27 -6.65 2.02
C GLN A 194 9.63 -5.30 2.61
N THR A 195 10.70 -5.20 3.42
CA THR A 195 11.11 -3.93 4.06
C THR A 195 11.39 -2.85 3.04
N TYR A 196 12.20 -3.13 2.01
CA TYR A 196 12.51 -2.16 0.96
C TYR A 196 11.27 -1.71 0.18
N ARG A 197 10.35 -2.62 -0.13
CA ARG A 197 9.09 -2.30 -0.84
C ARG A 197 8.13 -1.53 0.06
N ASN A 198 8.15 -1.80 1.36
CA ASN A 198 7.36 -1.06 2.33
C ASN A 198 7.88 0.37 2.50
N THR A 199 9.20 0.58 2.46
CA THR A 199 9.73 1.95 2.47
C THR A 199 9.48 2.66 1.16
N ALA A 200 9.55 1.97 0.01
CA ALA A 200 9.13 2.53 -1.26
C ALA A 200 7.65 2.96 -1.27
N TRP A 201 6.79 2.16 -0.64
CA TRP A 201 5.41 2.53 -0.42
C TRP A 201 5.27 3.75 0.50
N LEU A 202 6.07 3.86 1.56
CA LEU A 202 6.05 5.00 2.48
C LEU A 202 6.50 6.32 1.80
N MET A 203 7.43 6.26 0.83
CA MET A 203 7.86 7.41 0.02
C MET A 203 6.72 8.12 -0.72
N SER A 204 5.62 7.41 -1.01
CA SER A 204 4.46 7.98 -1.70
C SER A 204 3.83 9.13 -0.91
N SER A 205 3.95 9.13 0.42
CA SER A 205 3.45 10.20 1.30
C SER A 205 4.17 11.53 1.05
N SER A 206 5.50 11.50 0.99
CA SER A 206 6.32 12.69 0.72
C SER A 206 6.13 13.18 -0.70
N ILE A 207 6.02 12.26 -1.67
CA ILE A 207 5.76 12.61 -3.08
C ILE A 207 4.38 13.26 -3.24
N ALA A 208 3.35 12.74 -2.55
CA ALA A 208 2.04 13.39 -2.50
C ALA A 208 2.12 14.79 -1.87
N GLY A 209 2.92 14.97 -0.80
CA GLY A 209 3.15 16.27 -0.17
C GLY A 209 3.88 17.29 -1.03
N ILE A 210 4.57 16.87 -2.09
CA ILE A 210 5.21 17.75 -3.09
C ILE A 210 4.24 18.04 -4.25
N ILE A 211 3.59 17.00 -4.79
CA ILE A 211 2.70 17.12 -5.94
C ILE A 211 1.40 17.86 -5.57
N GLY A 212 0.86 17.61 -4.37
CA GLY A 212 -0.41 18.17 -3.90
C GLY A 212 -0.43 19.70 -3.88
N PRO A 213 0.57 20.37 -3.28
CA PRO A 213 0.68 21.83 -3.32
C PRO A 213 0.81 22.41 -4.73
N ILE A 214 1.62 21.78 -5.60
CA ILE A 214 1.83 22.23 -6.98
C ILE A 214 0.52 22.14 -7.77
N LEU A 215 -0.18 21.01 -7.66
CA LEU A 215 -1.46 20.79 -8.31
C LEU A 215 -2.50 21.79 -7.83
N THR A 216 -2.55 22.00 -6.52
CA THR A 216 -3.46 22.97 -5.90
C THR A 216 -3.17 24.40 -6.37
N TYR A 217 -1.89 24.78 -6.47
CA TYR A 217 -1.48 26.08 -6.98
C TYR A 217 -1.94 26.28 -8.43
N ALA A 218 -1.77 25.26 -9.28
CA ALA A 218 -2.21 25.29 -10.67
C ALA A 218 -3.74 25.44 -10.78
N ILE A 219 -4.51 24.67 -10.02
CA ILE A 219 -5.98 24.73 -10.01
C ILE A 219 -6.46 26.08 -9.46
N GLY A 220 -5.82 26.61 -8.42
CA GLY A 220 -6.17 27.90 -7.83
C GLY A 220 -5.98 29.10 -8.76
N HIS A 221 -5.16 28.97 -9.82
CA HIS A 221 -5.00 30.01 -10.85
C HIS A 221 -6.09 29.98 -11.93
N VAL A 222 -6.84 28.89 -12.04
CA VAL A 222 -7.89 28.74 -13.05
C VAL A 222 -9.12 29.53 -12.62
N LYS A 223 -9.31 30.72 -13.19
CA LYS A 223 -10.53 31.53 -13.05
C LYS A 223 -11.64 31.02 -13.98
N SER A 224 -12.05 29.78 -13.78
CA SER A 224 -13.31 29.27 -14.33
C SER A 224 -14.42 29.51 -13.30
N GLY A 225 -15.70 29.54 -13.68
CA GLY A 225 -16.83 29.84 -12.78
C GLY A 225 -17.06 28.84 -11.63
N ILE A 226 -16.08 27.99 -11.31
CA ILE A 226 -16.06 27.00 -10.24
C ILE A 226 -15.15 27.51 -9.12
N GLN A 227 -15.58 27.39 -7.87
CA GLN A 227 -14.75 27.81 -6.74
C GLN A 227 -13.46 26.97 -6.68
N PRO A 228 -12.29 27.56 -6.37
CA PRO A 228 -11.01 26.85 -6.38
C PRO A 228 -11.00 25.56 -5.54
N TRP A 229 -11.72 25.54 -4.40
CA TRP A 229 -11.82 24.36 -3.54
C TRP A 229 -12.60 23.21 -4.18
N GLN A 230 -13.62 23.50 -4.99
CA GLN A 230 -14.39 22.49 -5.73
C GLN A 230 -13.54 21.90 -6.86
N GLY A 231 -12.74 22.74 -7.52
CA GLY A 231 -11.80 22.32 -8.56
C GLY A 231 -10.78 21.31 -8.05
N ILE A 232 -10.27 21.48 -6.83
CA ILE A 232 -9.30 20.55 -6.21
C ILE A 232 -9.92 19.16 -6.03
N PHE A 233 -11.11 19.07 -5.42
CA PHE A 233 -11.78 17.78 -5.19
C PHE A 233 -12.23 17.12 -6.50
N LEU A 234 -12.75 17.90 -7.44
CA LEU A 234 -13.17 17.38 -8.74
C LEU A 234 -11.99 16.82 -9.54
N PHE A 235 -10.87 17.57 -9.61
CA PHE A 235 -9.69 17.12 -10.33
C PHE A 235 -9.10 15.85 -9.71
N LEU A 236 -8.95 15.82 -8.38
CA LEU A 236 -8.45 14.64 -7.66
C LEU A 236 -9.39 13.43 -7.80
N GLY A 237 -10.70 13.64 -7.90
CA GLY A 237 -11.67 12.57 -8.08
C GLY A 237 -11.59 12.00 -9.49
N CYS A 238 -11.54 12.89 -10.49
CA CYS A 238 -11.42 12.51 -11.89
C CYS A 238 -10.12 11.76 -12.19
N ILE A 239 -8.97 12.19 -11.67
CA ILE A 239 -7.70 11.48 -11.87
C ILE A 239 -7.75 10.09 -11.21
N THR A 240 -8.38 9.97 -10.04
CA THR A 240 -8.54 8.69 -9.35
C THR A 240 -9.43 7.72 -10.14
N ILE A 241 -10.54 8.20 -10.69
CA ILE A 241 -11.42 7.41 -11.56
C ILE A 241 -10.69 7.02 -12.86
N ALA A 242 -9.94 7.95 -13.48
CA ALA A 242 -9.21 7.70 -14.72
C ALA A 242 -8.09 6.67 -14.56
N LEU A 243 -7.48 6.58 -13.37
CA LEU A 243 -6.44 5.59 -13.06
C LEU A 243 -7.02 4.22 -12.69
N CYS A 244 -8.31 4.13 -12.38
CA CYS A 244 -8.96 2.87 -11.97
C CYS A 244 -8.85 1.75 -13.03
N PRO A 245 -9.11 1.98 -14.34
CA PRO A 245 -8.88 0.96 -15.37
C PRO A 245 -7.42 0.52 -15.50
N LEU A 246 -6.47 1.44 -15.31
CA LEU A 246 -5.04 1.14 -15.36
C LEU A 246 -4.64 0.24 -14.18
N ILE A 247 -5.12 0.55 -12.97
CA ILE A 247 -4.89 -0.26 -11.78
C ILE A 247 -5.49 -1.65 -11.96
N PHE A 248 -6.71 -1.74 -12.50
CA PHE A 248 -7.37 -3.01 -12.79
C PHE A 248 -6.57 -3.87 -13.79
N TRP A 249 -6.00 -3.24 -14.82
CA TRP A 249 -5.20 -3.96 -15.81
C TRP A 249 -3.85 -4.43 -15.26
N MET A 250 -3.21 -3.64 -14.39
CA MET A 250 -1.88 -3.95 -13.86
C MET A 250 -1.90 -4.88 -12.64
N MET A 251 -2.96 -4.85 -11.81
CA MET A 251 -2.98 -5.52 -10.50
C MET A 251 -3.42 -7.00 -10.61
N PRO A 252 -2.51 -7.98 -10.40
CA PRO A 252 -2.88 -9.40 -10.33
C PRO A 252 -3.55 -9.74 -8.98
N ASN A 253 -4.42 -10.74 -8.96
CA ASN A 253 -5.02 -11.24 -7.72
C ASN A 253 -4.08 -12.17 -6.95
N ASP A 254 -3.38 -13.04 -7.70
CA ASP A 254 -2.49 -14.08 -7.22
C ASP A 254 -1.35 -14.31 -8.23
N ILE A 255 -0.26 -14.96 -7.78
CA ILE A 255 0.88 -15.34 -8.64
C ILE A 255 0.44 -16.27 -9.78
N SER A 256 -0.51 -17.18 -9.50
CA SER A 256 -1.10 -18.07 -10.51
C SER A 256 -1.86 -17.29 -11.59
N SER A 257 -2.58 -16.25 -11.20
CA SER A 257 -3.39 -15.38 -12.08
C SER A 257 -2.58 -14.30 -12.82
N ALA A 258 -1.30 -14.13 -12.50
CA ALA A 258 -0.47 -13.06 -13.06
C ALA A 258 -0.26 -13.27 -14.58
N LYS A 259 -0.85 -12.38 -15.39
CA LYS A 259 -0.78 -12.45 -16.86
C LYS A 259 0.59 -12.08 -17.43
N PHE A 260 1.42 -11.37 -16.66
CA PHE A 260 2.75 -10.89 -17.08
C PHE A 260 3.89 -11.89 -16.81
N LEU A 261 3.62 -12.97 -16.07
CA LEU A 261 4.59 -14.04 -15.79
C LEU A 261 4.34 -15.21 -16.74
N THR A 262 5.41 -15.73 -17.34
CA THR A 262 5.38 -17.00 -18.07
C THR A 262 5.21 -18.18 -17.10
N GLN A 263 4.76 -19.34 -17.58
CA GLN A 263 4.55 -20.51 -16.72
C GLN A 263 5.80 -20.91 -15.93
N LYS A 264 6.98 -20.83 -16.56
CA LYS A 264 8.27 -21.08 -15.90
C LYS A 264 8.57 -20.05 -14.80
N GLU A 265 8.29 -18.76 -15.05
CA GLU A 265 8.49 -17.69 -14.08
C GLU A 265 7.51 -17.79 -12.89
N LYS A 266 6.30 -18.30 -13.11
CA LYS A 266 5.33 -18.55 -12.04
C LYS A 266 5.81 -19.63 -11.08
N VAL A 267 6.37 -20.73 -11.61
CA VAL A 267 6.93 -21.81 -10.77
C VAL A 267 8.07 -21.26 -9.91
N ILE A 268 8.99 -20.48 -10.51
CA ILE A 268 10.09 -19.83 -9.78
C ILE A 268 9.54 -18.89 -8.69
N ALA A 269 8.52 -18.09 -8.99
CA ALA A 269 7.92 -17.17 -8.02
C ALA A 269 7.28 -17.88 -6.82
N VAL A 270 6.62 -19.02 -7.05
CA VAL A 270 6.00 -19.81 -5.98
C VAL A 270 7.05 -20.52 -5.13
N GLU A 271 8.07 -21.11 -5.75
CA GLU A 271 9.14 -21.83 -5.05
C GLU A 271 9.92 -20.89 -4.10
N ARG A 272 10.24 -19.68 -4.56
CA ARG A 272 10.88 -18.64 -3.72
C ARG A 272 10.10 -18.29 -2.46
N LEU A 273 8.79 -18.32 -2.52
CA LEU A 273 7.94 -17.96 -1.37
C LEU A 273 7.82 -19.13 -0.40
N ARG A 274 8.01 -20.37 -0.87
CA ARG A 274 8.05 -21.58 -0.04
C ARG A 274 9.16 -21.52 0.99
N ASP A 275 10.34 -21.03 0.60
CA ASP A 275 11.51 -20.88 1.48
C ASP A 275 11.25 -19.95 2.69
N ASN A 276 10.25 -19.08 2.59
CA ASN A 276 10.00 -18.05 3.58
C ASN A 276 9.06 -18.49 4.71
N ASN A 277 8.47 -19.69 4.64
CA ASN A 277 7.49 -20.26 5.59
C ASN A 277 6.36 -19.28 6.01
N THR A 278 6.16 -18.19 5.26
CA THR A 278 5.04 -17.29 5.42
C THR A 278 3.85 -18.03 4.84
N GLY A 279 2.97 -18.52 5.71
CA GLY A 279 1.81 -19.31 5.31
C GLY A 279 1.11 -18.70 4.10
N THR A 280 0.84 -19.53 3.10
CA THR A 280 0.02 -19.17 1.95
C THR A 280 -1.34 -18.66 2.43
N LYS A 281 -2.03 -17.83 1.63
CA LYS A 281 -3.29 -17.18 2.02
C LYS A 281 -4.36 -18.19 2.39
N THR A 282 -4.55 -18.46 3.68
CA THR A 282 -5.65 -19.30 4.15
C THR A 282 -6.99 -18.55 4.03
N SER A 283 -7.93 -19.09 3.26
CA SER A 283 -9.28 -18.50 3.05
C SER A 283 -10.25 -18.75 4.22
N LYS A 284 -9.81 -19.49 5.25
CA LYS A 284 -10.58 -19.78 6.45
C LYS A 284 -10.21 -18.80 7.56
N TRP A 285 -11.18 -17.99 7.98
CA TRP A 285 -11.02 -17.12 9.16
C TRP A 285 -10.94 -17.98 10.43
N LYS A 286 -9.79 -17.94 11.10
CA LYS A 286 -9.58 -18.66 12.37
C LYS A 286 -9.90 -17.72 13.53
N TRP A 287 -11.05 -17.95 14.17
CA TRP A 287 -11.50 -17.13 15.29
C TRP A 287 -10.58 -17.23 16.52
N GLU A 288 -9.88 -18.36 16.67
CA GLU A 288 -8.90 -18.58 17.73
C GLU A 288 -7.73 -17.60 17.62
N GLN A 289 -7.15 -17.44 16.42
CA GLN A 289 -6.06 -16.48 16.17
C GLN A 289 -6.50 -15.03 16.41
N PHE A 290 -7.75 -14.69 16.07
CA PHE A 290 -8.29 -13.37 16.35
C PHE A 290 -8.37 -13.09 17.86
N ARG A 291 -8.87 -14.06 18.65
CA ARG A 291 -8.93 -13.96 20.11
C ARG A 291 -7.55 -13.88 20.74
N GLU A 292 -6.60 -14.69 20.27
CA GLU A 292 -5.22 -14.66 20.72
C GLU A 292 -4.57 -13.30 20.48
N THR A 293 -4.78 -12.72 19.28
CA THR A 293 -4.24 -11.39 18.93
C THR A 293 -4.81 -10.28 19.81
N LEU A 294 -6.09 -10.36 20.20
CA LEU A 294 -6.73 -9.40 21.11
C LEU A 294 -6.26 -9.54 22.56
N LEU A 295 -5.86 -10.73 22.97
CA LEU A 295 -5.37 -11.02 24.32
C LEU A 295 -3.87 -10.74 24.47
N ASP A 296 -3.12 -10.62 23.38
CA ASP A 296 -1.69 -10.31 23.42
C ASP A 296 -1.44 -8.85 23.85
N PRO A 297 -0.81 -8.61 25.02
CA PRO A 297 -0.48 -7.27 25.49
C PRO A 297 0.49 -6.53 24.55
N LYS A 298 1.32 -7.25 23.78
CA LYS A 298 2.27 -6.64 22.85
C LYS A 298 1.54 -5.90 21.73
N THR A 299 0.45 -6.46 21.21
CA THR A 299 -0.40 -5.82 20.19
C THR A 299 -0.93 -4.49 20.69
N TRP A 300 -1.40 -4.43 21.93
CA TRP A 300 -1.87 -3.19 22.56
C TRP A 300 -0.73 -2.20 22.81
N GLY A 301 0.46 -2.67 23.17
CA GLY A 301 1.66 -1.84 23.30
C GLY A 301 2.03 -1.15 21.99
N TRP A 302 2.09 -1.91 20.88
CA TRP A 302 2.30 -1.33 19.54
C TRP A 302 1.18 -0.35 19.16
N GLY A 303 -0.09 -0.69 19.44
CA GLY A 303 -1.23 0.19 19.19
C GLY A 303 -1.13 1.52 19.95
N LEU A 304 -0.72 1.49 21.22
CA LEU A 304 -0.51 2.70 22.03
C LEU A 304 0.62 3.56 21.46
N MET A 305 1.75 2.95 21.10
CA MET A 305 2.88 3.67 20.49
C MET A 305 2.48 4.35 19.18
N PHE A 306 1.77 3.65 18.29
CA PHE A 306 1.26 4.23 17.04
C PHE A 306 0.24 5.33 17.29
N THR A 307 -0.63 5.19 18.30
CA THR A 307 -1.61 6.21 18.67
C THR A 307 -0.91 7.49 19.15
N CYS A 308 0.09 7.37 20.03
CA CYS A 308 0.88 8.50 20.52
C CYS A 308 1.61 9.24 19.38
N MET A 309 2.11 8.52 18.38
CA MET A 309 2.76 9.11 17.21
C MET A 309 1.76 9.75 16.22
N ALA A 310 0.59 9.13 16.03
CA ALA A 310 -0.39 9.55 15.04
C ALA A 310 -1.15 10.84 15.45
N ILE A 311 -1.37 11.07 16.75
CA ILE A 311 -2.11 12.25 17.24
C ILE A 311 -1.43 13.57 16.82
N PRO A 312 -0.13 13.81 17.10
CA PRO A 312 0.54 15.04 16.66
C PRO A 312 0.61 15.16 15.14
N SER A 313 0.94 14.06 14.45
CA SER A 313 1.07 14.04 12.99
C SER A 313 -0.23 14.44 12.29
N SER A 314 -1.36 13.90 12.73
CA SER A 314 -2.68 14.19 12.15
C SER A 314 -3.12 15.64 12.43
N GLY A 315 -2.78 16.17 13.61
CA GLY A 315 -3.05 17.56 13.98
C GLY A 315 -2.30 18.54 13.08
N ILE A 316 -0.99 18.33 12.89
CA ILE A 316 -0.16 19.14 12.01
C ILE A 316 -0.66 19.06 10.56
N GLY A 317 -1.03 17.87 10.06
CA GLY A 317 -1.54 17.71 8.70
C GLY A 317 -2.86 18.44 8.44
N THR A 318 -3.77 18.46 9.41
CA THR A 318 -5.12 19.04 9.26
C THR A 318 -5.15 20.57 9.44
N PHE A 319 -4.28 21.09 10.32
CA PHE A 319 -4.27 22.51 10.70
C PHE A 319 -3.03 23.27 10.22
N GLY A 320 -1.99 22.59 9.74
CA GLY A 320 -0.71 23.21 9.37
C GLY A 320 -0.87 24.35 8.37
N THR A 321 -1.61 24.13 7.29
CA THR A 321 -1.89 25.18 6.27
C THR A 321 -2.70 26.34 6.83
N LEU A 322 -3.64 26.07 7.74
CA LEU A 322 -4.44 27.09 8.42
C LEU A 322 -3.61 27.95 9.37
N ILE A 323 -2.66 27.34 10.09
CA ILE A 323 -1.74 28.03 10.98
C ILE A 323 -0.84 28.95 10.18
N THR A 324 -0.27 28.47 9.07
CA THR A 324 0.55 29.29 8.17
C THR A 324 -0.25 30.47 7.59
N LYS A 325 -1.50 30.26 7.17
CA LYS A 325 -2.39 31.37 6.73
C LYS A 325 -2.66 32.37 7.87
N GLY A 326 -2.77 31.89 9.11
CA GLY A 326 -2.96 32.72 10.31
C GLY A 326 -1.83 33.71 10.59
N PHE A 327 -0.61 33.43 10.10
CA PHE A 327 0.53 34.36 10.19
C PHE A 327 0.48 35.52 9.18
N GLY A 328 -0.56 35.59 8.33
CA GLY A 328 -0.77 36.68 7.37
C GLY A 328 -0.21 36.42 5.97
N PHE A 329 0.25 35.19 5.67
CA PHE A 329 0.70 34.81 4.33
C PHE A 329 -0.46 34.65 3.35
N ASN A 330 -0.20 34.89 2.06
CA ASN A 330 -1.17 34.65 1.00
C ASN A 330 -1.49 33.14 0.90
N SER A 331 -2.69 32.82 0.44
CA SER A 331 -3.17 31.44 0.25
C SER A 331 -2.24 30.61 -0.63
N PHE A 332 -1.70 31.21 -1.69
CA PHE A 332 -0.77 30.53 -2.60
C PHE A 332 0.59 30.27 -1.94
N ASP A 333 1.18 31.27 -1.28
CA ASP A 333 2.47 31.12 -0.59
C ASP A 333 2.39 30.08 0.53
N THR A 334 1.28 30.08 1.27
CA THR A 334 0.98 29.12 2.34
C THR A 334 1.02 27.66 1.85
N ILE A 335 0.54 27.41 0.65
CA ILE A 335 0.53 26.08 0.05
C ILE A 335 1.95 25.70 -0.41
N LEU A 336 2.67 26.62 -1.04
CA LEU A 336 4.05 26.38 -1.47
C LEU A 336 5.01 26.10 -0.30
N PHE A 337 4.79 26.72 0.86
CA PHE A 337 5.58 26.46 2.07
C PHE A 337 5.49 25.03 2.59
N GLN A 338 4.53 24.23 2.13
CA GLN A 338 4.44 22.81 2.46
C GLN A 338 5.45 21.96 1.67
N ILE A 339 6.01 22.45 0.55
CA ILE A 339 6.91 21.66 -0.30
C ILE A 339 8.26 21.38 0.42
N PRO A 340 8.99 22.36 0.98
CA PRO A 340 10.31 22.11 1.56
C PRO A 340 10.33 21.06 2.69
N PRO A 341 9.40 21.06 3.67
CA PRO A 341 9.35 20.01 4.69
C PRO A 341 9.14 18.60 4.12
N ASN A 342 8.32 18.47 3.06
CA ASN A 342 8.08 17.18 2.40
C ASN A 342 9.30 16.71 1.59
N VAL A 343 10.06 17.63 0.98
CA VAL A 343 11.34 17.30 0.30
C VAL A 343 12.38 16.81 1.31
N LEU A 344 12.52 17.49 2.45
CA LEU A 344 13.43 17.06 3.51
C LEU A 344 13.05 15.67 4.04
N THR A 345 11.75 15.44 4.27
CA THR A 345 11.24 14.13 4.70
C THR A 345 11.59 13.04 3.69
N LEU A 346 11.45 13.31 2.39
CA LEU A 346 11.82 12.37 1.33
C LEU A 346 13.33 12.05 1.36
N ILE A 347 14.18 13.05 1.53
CA ILE A 347 15.64 12.87 1.61
C ILE A 347 16.02 12.04 2.83
N PHE A 348 15.45 12.33 4.01
CA PHE A 348 15.71 11.56 5.22
C PHE A 348 15.20 10.12 5.11
N LEU A 349 14.06 9.91 4.43
CA LEU A 349 13.54 8.57 4.20
C LEU A 349 14.48 7.75 3.29
N LEU A 350 15.01 8.38 2.24
CA LEU A 350 15.98 7.77 1.33
C LEU A 350 17.34 7.51 2.00
N ALA A 351 17.76 8.37 2.93
CA ALA A 351 18.99 8.19 3.68
C ALA A 351 18.87 7.09 4.76
N GLY A 352 17.65 6.81 5.23
CA GLY A 352 17.37 5.78 6.24
C GLY A 352 17.12 4.38 5.68
N THR A 353 17.00 4.23 4.35
CA THR A 353 16.89 2.94 3.63
C THR A 353 18.23 2.48 3.10
#